data_AF-A0A1C6JQK6-F1
#
_entry.id   AF-A0A1C6JQK6-F1
#
_cell.length_a   1.000
_cell.length_b   1.000
_cell.length_c   1.000
_cell.angle_alpha   90.00
_cell.angle_beta   90.00
_cell.angle_gamma   90.00
#
_symmetry.space_group_name_H-M   'P 1'
#
loop_
_entity.id
_entity.type
_entity.pdbx_description
1 polymer ?
#
loop_
_entity_poly.entity_id
_entity_poly.type
_entity_poly.pdbx_seq_one_letter_code
_entity_poly.pdbx_strand_id
1 'polypeptide(L)'
;MKIKSIISIALLLLCISCSNDETLENTKNSKDLEVVNLNDFVDNGNTTRSGNVANQAVLKFKDYNVYQETLNKLQGMSLEKKEAFFNDLGFKGAYSSLKEADDELDKIFDIEDDNAFLEAYKEFKDKYEDTYLFNTENTYDLSPYLPFTDAELELLGSNQGYLIIGNEVIAPNNNTPNYKYTATNVNTRAGEFPYDPQWQALAGDVLGVTIKKGKYRVLRHFWW
;
A
#
# COMPACT_ATOMS: atom_id res chain seq x y z
N MET A 1 85.23 -11.99 -7.55
CA MET A 1 85.37 -11.52 -8.95
C MET A 1 85.11 -12.67 -9.91
N LYS A 2 83.99 -12.61 -10.65
CA LYS A 2 83.83 -13.01 -12.06
C LYS A 2 82.42 -12.59 -12.47
N ILE A 3 82.34 -11.52 -13.27
CA ILE A 3 81.14 -11.06 -13.97
C ILE A 3 81.31 -11.44 -15.44
N LYS A 4 80.17 -11.59 -16.14
CA LYS A 4 79.90 -11.63 -17.60
C LYS A 4 79.39 -13.01 -18.02
N SER A 5 78.35 -13.16 -18.83
CA SER A 5 77.37 -12.24 -19.43
C SER A 5 76.25 -13.09 -20.05
N ILE A 6 75.03 -12.70 -19.72
CA ILE A 6 73.73 -12.75 -20.45
C ILE A 6 73.77 -13.32 -21.89
N ILE A 7 72.92 -14.32 -22.17
CA ILE A 7 72.14 -14.41 -23.42
C ILE A 7 70.68 -14.74 -23.08
N SER A 8 69.81 -13.83 -23.52
CA SER A 8 68.34 -13.86 -23.51
C SER A 8 67.81 -14.76 -24.62
N ILE A 9 66.78 -15.58 -24.35
CA ILE A 9 65.69 -15.91 -25.29
C ILE A 9 64.42 -16.05 -24.45
N ALA A 10 63.50 -15.10 -24.65
CA ALA A 10 62.13 -15.16 -24.20
C ALA A 10 61.35 -16.14 -25.09
N LEU A 11 60.50 -16.98 -24.49
CA LEU A 11 59.40 -17.61 -25.20
C LEU A 11 58.15 -17.51 -24.31
N LEU A 12 57.37 -16.45 -24.57
CA LEU A 12 55.97 -16.37 -24.18
C LEU A 12 55.18 -17.41 -24.99
N LEU A 13 54.43 -18.26 -24.29
CA LEU A 13 53.25 -18.91 -24.83
C LEU A 13 52.11 -18.76 -23.81
N LEU A 14 51.33 -17.71 -24.05
CA LEU A 14 49.97 -17.53 -23.53
C LEU A 14 49.03 -18.50 -24.25
N CYS A 15 48.30 -19.30 -23.49
CA CYS A 15 47.00 -19.90 -23.84
C CYS A 15 46.19 -19.80 -22.54
N ILE A 16 45.46 -18.72 -22.30
CA ILE A 16 44.05 -18.48 -22.68
C ILE A 16 43.09 -19.57 -22.14
N SER A 17 42.34 -19.13 -21.12
CA SER A 17 41.01 -19.52 -20.60
C SER A 17 40.61 -21.00 -20.50
N CYS A 18 40.40 -21.45 -19.27
CA CYS A 18 39.11 -22.03 -18.91
C CYS A 18 38.41 -21.00 -18.02
N SER A 19 37.48 -20.30 -18.64
CA SER A 19 36.47 -19.53 -17.96
C SER A 19 35.70 -20.50 -17.06
N ASN A 20 35.78 -20.33 -15.74
CA ASN A 20 34.57 -20.51 -14.94
C ASN A 20 33.81 -19.20 -15.03
N ASP A 21 33.24 -19.03 -16.23
CA ASP A 21 32.16 -18.12 -16.46
C ASP A 21 30.91 -18.81 -15.89
N GLU A 22 30.72 -18.67 -14.58
CA GLU A 22 29.37 -18.55 -14.07
C GLU A 22 29.16 -17.09 -13.71
N THR A 23 29.29 -16.22 -14.72
CA THR A 23 28.35 -15.10 -14.78
C THR A 23 26.96 -15.71 -14.99
N LEU A 24 26.26 -15.98 -13.89
CA LEU A 24 24.83 -15.72 -13.88
C LEU A 24 24.61 -14.23 -13.68
N GLU A 25 25.22 -13.42 -14.55
CA GLU A 25 24.61 -12.19 -14.99
C GLU A 25 23.40 -12.59 -15.83
N ASN A 26 22.33 -12.99 -15.16
CA ASN A 26 21.01 -12.69 -15.70
C ASN A 26 20.77 -11.20 -15.45
N THR A 27 21.56 -10.35 -16.11
CA THR A 27 21.25 -8.93 -16.30
C THR A 27 20.10 -8.85 -17.30
N LYS A 28 18.97 -9.52 -16.98
CA LYS A 28 17.68 -8.98 -17.37
C LYS A 28 17.70 -7.58 -16.79
N ASN A 29 17.65 -6.57 -17.65
CA ASN A 29 17.35 -5.21 -17.21
C ASN A 29 16.10 -5.30 -16.34
N SER A 30 16.29 -5.35 -15.02
CA SER A 30 15.19 -5.38 -14.07
C SER A 30 14.51 -4.04 -14.24
N LYS A 31 13.22 -4.05 -14.56
CA LYS A 31 12.44 -2.82 -14.59
C LYS A 31 12.57 -2.15 -13.23
N ASP A 32 12.68 -0.83 -13.23
CA ASP A 32 12.73 -0.05 -11.99
C ASP A 32 11.47 -0.27 -11.16
N LEU A 33 10.31 -0.33 -11.83
CA LEU A 33 9.00 -0.65 -11.26
C LEU A 33 8.22 -1.59 -12.18
N GLU A 34 7.60 -2.61 -11.62
CA GLU A 34 6.71 -3.51 -12.33
C GLU A 34 5.59 -4.06 -11.44
N VAL A 35 4.50 -4.50 -12.07
CA VAL A 35 3.41 -5.24 -11.40
C VAL A 35 3.72 -6.73 -11.53
N VAL A 36 3.79 -7.42 -10.40
CA VAL A 36 4.07 -8.86 -10.34
C VAL A 36 3.07 -9.59 -9.47
N ASN A 37 3.11 -10.91 -9.54
CA ASN A 37 2.34 -11.75 -8.64
C ASN A 37 3.11 -11.99 -7.34
N LEU A 38 2.47 -11.76 -6.18
CA LEU A 38 3.12 -11.95 -4.88
C LEU A 38 3.61 -13.40 -4.66
N ASN A 39 2.87 -14.40 -5.17
CA ASN A 39 3.23 -15.80 -5.00
C ASN A 39 4.53 -16.20 -5.69
N ASP A 40 5.00 -15.40 -6.66
CA ASP A 40 6.30 -15.64 -7.31
C ASP A 40 7.49 -15.31 -6.38
N PHE A 41 7.23 -14.65 -5.24
CA PHE A 41 8.24 -14.15 -4.30
C PHE A 41 8.03 -14.66 -2.86
N VAL A 42 6.89 -15.28 -2.59
CA VAL A 42 6.65 -15.97 -1.32
C VAL A 42 7.10 -17.41 -1.48
N ASP A 43 8.33 -17.71 -1.06
CA ASP A 43 8.74 -19.10 -0.87
C ASP A 43 7.81 -19.75 0.14
N ASN A 44 7.09 -20.81 -0.27
CA ASN A 44 6.19 -21.63 0.56
C ASN A 44 6.84 -22.25 1.81
N GLY A 45 8.08 -21.87 2.18
CA GLY A 45 8.85 -22.40 3.30
C GLY A 45 9.70 -21.42 4.12
N ASN A 46 9.81 -20.12 3.77
CA ASN A 46 10.72 -19.19 4.49
C ASN A 46 10.11 -17.88 5.00
N THR A 47 8.82 -17.64 4.81
CA THR A 47 8.13 -16.54 5.51
C THR A 47 7.70 -17.00 6.90
N THR A 48 8.27 -16.39 7.95
CA THR A 48 7.96 -16.68 9.36
C THR A 48 6.53 -16.30 9.79
N ARG A 49 5.68 -15.84 8.87
CA ARG A 49 4.22 -15.78 9.06
C ARG A 49 3.54 -16.76 8.11
N SER A 50 3.40 -17.99 8.59
CA SER A 50 2.45 -18.97 8.07
C SER A 50 1.03 -18.40 8.16
N GLY A 51 0.58 -17.86 7.05
CA GLY A 51 -0.82 -17.62 6.71
C GLY A 51 -0.86 -17.70 5.20
N ASN A 52 -1.84 -18.40 4.61
CA ASN A 52 -2.01 -18.43 3.17
C ASN A 52 -2.17 -16.98 2.67
N VAL A 53 -1.08 -16.36 2.21
CA VAL A 53 -1.15 -15.01 1.66
C VAL A 53 -1.91 -15.16 0.35
N ALA A 54 -3.09 -14.53 0.29
CA ALA A 54 -3.92 -14.60 -0.90
C ALA A 54 -3.10 -14.10 -2.10
N ASN A 55 -3.20 -14.85 -3.19
CA ASN A 55 -2.61 -14.47 -4.45
C ASN A 55 -3.12 -13.07 -4.84
N GLN A 56 -2.20 -12.12 -5.04
CA GLN A 56 -2.53 -10.74 -5.36
C GLN A 56 -1.42 -10.11 -6.21
N ALA A 57 -1.82 -9.13 -7.03
CA ALA A 57 -0.88 -8.27 -7.72
C ALA A 57 -0.22 -7.31 -6.72
N VAL A 58 1.08 -7.12 -6.85
CA VAL A 58 1.89 -6.21 -6.02
C VAL A 58 2.83 -5.39 -6.89
N LEU A 59 3.19 -4.20 -6.41
CA LEU A 59 4.30 -3.45 -7.00
C LEU A 59 5.62 -4.07 -6.56
N LYS A 60 6.51 -4.28 -7.52
CA LYS A 60 7.90 -4.64 -7.31
C LYS A 60 8.80 -3.51 -7.76
N PHE A 61 9.57 -3.01 -6.82
CA PHE A 61 10.62 -2.02 -7.02
C PHE A 61 11.96 -2.73 -7.18
N LYS A 62 12.83 -2.24 -8.06
CA LYS A 62 14.17 -2.80 -8.26
C LYS A 62 15.00 -2.77 -6.96
N ASP A 63 14.93 -1.66 -6.24
CA ASP A 63 15.66 -1.42 -5.00
C ASP A 63 14.96 -0.33 -4.15
N TYR A 64 15.52 -0.07 -2.96
CA TYR A 64 14.97 0.92 -2.03
C TYR A 64 15.03 2.35 -2.58
N ASN A 65 16.01 2.69 -3.42
CA ASN A 65 16.11 4.03 -4.00
C ASN A 65 14.94 4.28 -4.95
N VAL A 66 14.63 3.31 -5.82
CA VAL A 66 13.47 3.43 -6.73
C VAL A 66 12.16 3.51 -5.95
N TYR A 67 12.02 2.73 -4.88
CA TYR A 67 10.87 2.81 -3.97
C TYR A 67 10.69 4.23 -3.41
N GLN A 68 11.75 4.79 -2.82
CA GLN A 68 11.72 6.13 -2.24
C GLN A 68 11.50 7.23 -3.28
N GLU A 69 12.13 7.15 -4.44
CA GLU A 69 11.90 8.10 -5.54
C GLU A 69 10.44 8.07 -6.01
N THR A 70 9.86 6.89 -6.15
CA THR A 70 8.45 6.73 -6.54
C THR A 70 7.52 7.27 -5.46
N LEU A 71 7.77 6.94 -4.19
CA LEU A 71 6.99 7.42 -3.05
C LEU A 71 6.97 8.95 -2.99
N ASN A 72 8.15 9.59 -3.01
CA ASN A 72 8.29 11.05 -2.96
C ASN A 72 7.62 11.72 -4.18
N LYS A 73 7.77 11.12 -5.37
CA LYS A 73 7.14 11.63 -6.59
C LYS A 73 5.62 11.62 -6.45
N LEU A 74 5.04 10.50 -5.97
CA LEU A 74 3.61 10.37 -5.80
C LEU A 74 3.08 11.28 -4.70
N GLN A 75 3.75 11.41 -3.56
CA GLN A 75 3.41 12.36 -2.49
C GLN A 75 3.24 13.80 -3.02
N GLY A 76 4.14 14.23 -3.91
CA GLY A 76 4.05 15.54 -4.56
C GLY A 76 3.01 15.67 -5.68
N MET A 77 2.30 14.60 -6.07
CA MET A 77 1.31 14.64 -7.15
C MET A 77 -0.09 15.03 -6.67
N SER A 78 -0.85 15.67 -7.56
CA SER A 78 -2.30 15.80 -7.41
C SER A 78 -2.98 14.43 -7.50
N LEU A 79 -4.20 14.32 -6.95
CA LEU A 79 -5.00 13.08 -6.98
C LEU A 79 -5.16 12.54 -8.41
N GLU A 80 -5.54 13.39 -9.38
CA GLU A 80 -5.68 13.01 -10.79
C GLU A 80 -4.39 12.42 -11.38
N LYS A 81 -3.22 12.94 -10.99
CA LYS A 81 -1.93 12.44 -11.47
C LYS A 81 -1.53 11.13 -10.79
N LYS A 82 -1.87 10.95 -9.50
CA LYS A 82 -1.71 9.67 -8.80
C LYS A 82 -2.56 8.59 -9.46
N GLU A 83 -3.84 8.89 -9.74
CA GLU A 83 -4.75 7.98 -10.43
C GLU A 83 -4.24 7.61 -11.83
N ALA A 84 -3.82 8.60 -12.63
CA ALA A 84 -3.25 8.35 -13.95
C ALA A 84 -2.02 7.43 -13.90
N PHE A 85 -1.12 7.65 -12.91
CA PHE A 85 0.06 6.82 -12.73
C PHE A 85 -0.29 5.34 -12.52
N PHE A 86 -1.25 5.04 -11.65
CA PHE A 86 -1.65 3.64 -11.39
C PHE A 86 -2.44 3.02 -12.54
N ASN A 87 -3.27 3.82 -13.21
CA ASN A 87 -4.00 3.39 -14.40
C ASN A 87 -3.04 3.02 -15.54
N ASP A 88 -2.01 3.82 -15.79
CA ASP A 88 -0.99 3.55 -16.81
C ASP A 88 -0.17 2.29 -16.49
N LEU A 89 0.04 1.99 -15.21
CA LEU A 89 0.67 0.75 -14.75
C LEU A 89 -0.25 -0.48 -14.81
N GLY A 90 -1.57 -0.27 -14.97
CA GLY A 90 -2.57 -1.33 -14.81
C GLY A 90 -2.59 -1.92 -13.40
N PHE A 91 -2.22 -1.14 -12.39
CA PHE A 91 -2.14 -1.59 -11.00
C PHE A 91 -3.30 -1.05 -10.18
N LYS A 92 -4.06 -1.96 -9.54
CA LYS A 92 -5.15 -1.62 -8.63
C LYS A 92 -4.81 -2.08 -7.22
N GLY A 93 -3.99 -1.29 -6.53
CA GLY A 93 -3.60 -1.49 -5.14
C GLY A 93 -4.54 -0.82 -4.14
N ALA A 94 -4.09 -0.70 -2.88
CA ALA A 94 -4.87 -0.16 -1.77
C ALA A 94 -5.43 1.23 -2.09
N TYR A 95 -4.59 2.16 -2.55
CA TYR A 95 -5.00 3.51 -2.90
C TYR A 95 -6.14 3.54 -3.94
N SER A 96 -5.91 2.96 -5.12
CA SER A 96 -6.87 3.02 -6.22
C SER A 96 -8.17 2.30 -5.87
N SER A 97 -8.08 1.14 -5.18
CA SER A 97 -9.27 0.39 -4.76
C SER A 97 -10.06 1.11 -3.69
N LEU A 98 -9.39 1.76 -2.72
CA LEU A 98 -10.05 2.47 -1.63
C LEU A 98 -10.71 3.74 -2.14
N LYS A 99 -10.02 4.49 -3.01
CA LYS A 99 -10.57 5.66 -3.70
C LYS A 99 -11.85 5.32 -4.46
N GLU A 100 -11.87 4.19 -5.17
CA GLU A 100 -13.07 3.74 -5.89
C GLU A 100 -14.24 3.43 -4.94
N ALA A 101 -13.96 2.81 -3.79
CA ALA A 101 -14.98 2.54 -2.78
C ALA A 101 -15.50 3.85 -2.15
N ASP A 102 -14.61 4.82 -1.87
CA ASP A 102 -14.99 6.14 -1.39
C ASP A 102 -15.85 6.89 -2.42
N ASP A 103 -15.49 6.85 -3.71
CA ASP A 103 -16.27 7.49 -4.78
C ASP A 103 -17.65 6.85 -4.99
N GLU A 104 -17.77 5.54 -4.76
CA GLU A 104 -19.05 4.84 -4.78
C GLU A 104 -19.91 5.21 -3.57
N LEU A 105 -19.31 5.24 -2.38
CA LEU A 105 -19.97 5.67 -1.16
C LEU A 105 -20.48 7.11 -1.29
N ASP A 106 -19.69 8.01 -1.89
CA ASP A 106 -20.07 9.40 -2.11
C ASP A 106 -21.39 9.51 -2.89
N LYS A 107 -21.57 8.70 -3.94
CA LYS A 107 -22.82 8.65 -4.73
C LYS A 107 -23.99 8.11 -3.91
N ILE A 108 -23.74 7.17 -3.00
CA ILE A 108 -24.77 6.64 -2.09
C ILE A 108 -25.25 7.75 -1.15
N PHE A 109 -24.34 8.59 -0.64
CA PHE A 109 -24.72 9.74 0.20
C PHE A 109 -25.59 10.77 -0.52
N ASP A 110 -25.55 10.83 -1.85
CA ASP A 110 -26.42 11.70 -2.64
C ASP A 110 -27.88 11.21 -2.69
N ILE A 111 -28.16 9.95 -2.35
CA ILE A 111 -29.52 9.40 -2.27
C ILE A 111 -30.32 10.07 -1.14
N GLU A 112 -31.45 10.69 -1.50
CA GLU A 112 -32.30 11.43 -0.56
C GLU A 112 -33.34 10.57 0.16
N ASP A 113 -33.81 9.51 -0.50
CA ASP A 113 -34.74 8.53 0.06
C ASP A 113 -34.01 7.59 1.00
N ASP A 114 -34.50 7.47 2.23
CA ASP A 114 -33.79 6.74 3.27
C ASP A 114 -33.82 5.22 3.06
N ASN A 115 -34.87 4.67 2.46
CA ASN A 115 -34.93 3.24 2.17
C ASN A 115 -33.97 2.87 1.04
N ALA A 116 -33.98 3.65 -0.05
CA ALA A 116 -33.05 3.47 -1.16
C ALA A 116 -31.59 3.67 -0.73
N PHE A 117 -31.32 4.62 0.18
CA PHE A 117 -30.00 4.80 0.77
C PHE A 117 -29.56 3.55 1.56
N LEU A 118 -30.42 3.02 2.42
CA LEU A 118 -30.11 1.85 3.25
C LEU A 118 -29.87 0.61 2.41
N GLU A 119 -30.66 0.41 1.35
CA GLU A 119 -30.49 -0.68 0.39
C GLU A 119 -29.15 -0.55 -0.35
N ALA A 120 -28.87 0.62 -0.94
CA ALA A 120 -27.61 0.87 -1.64
C ALA A 120 -26.38 0.74 -0.73
N TYR A 121 -26.47 1.22 0.52
CA TYR A 121 -25.38 1.07 1.47
C TYR A 121 -25.15 -0.39 1.89
N LYS A 122 -26.22 -1.18 2.02
CA LYS A 122 -26.09 -2.61 2.28
C LYS A 122 -25.38 -3.31 1.11
N GLU A 123 -25.78 -3.05 -0.12
CA GLU A 123 -25.11 -3.60 -1.32
C GLU A 123 -23.63 -3.19 -1.39
N PHE A 124 -23.33 -1.93 -1.07
CA PHE A 124 -21.96 -1.44 -0.96
C PHE A 124 -21.15 -2.22 0.09
N LYS A 125 -21.71 -2.41 1.28
CA LYS A 125 -21.03 -3.15 2.34
C LYS A 125 -20.78 -4.61 1.94
N ASP A 126 -21.80 -5.28 1.41
CA ASP A 126 -21.72 -6.69 0.95
C ASP A 126 -20.68 -6.83 -0.19
N LYS A 127 -20.52 -5.82 -1.05
CA LYS A 127 -19.51 -5.80 -2.13
C LYS A 127 -18.08 -5.72 -1.61
N TYR A 128 -17.85 -5.01 -0.51
CA TYR A 128 -16.52 -4.64 -0.04
C TYR A 128 -16.08 -5.33 1.26
N GLU A 129 -16.96 -6.09 1.93
CA GLU A 129 -16.68 -6.71 3.23
C GLU A 129 -15.52 -7.71 3.26
N ASP A 130 -15.20 -8.35 2.12
CA ASP A 130 -14.05 -9.24 2.01
C ASP A 130 -12.71 -8.50 1.90
N THR A 131 -12.73 -7.21 1.53
CA THR A 131 -11.52 -6.41 1.29
C THR A 131 -11.28 -5.39 2.40
N TYR A 132 -12.35 -4.78 2.92
CA TYR A 132 -12.28 -3.70 3.89
C TYR A 132 -12.96 -4.05 5.21
N LEU A 133 -12.56 -3.32 6.24
CA LEU A 133 -13.17 -3.35 7.55
C LEU A 133 -14.13 -2.17 7.68
N PHE A 134 -15.24 -2.40 8.37
CA PHE A 134 -16.23 -1.36 8.69
C PHE A 134 -16.26 -1.12 10.19
N ASN A 135 -16.58 0.11 10.58
CA ASN A 135 -16.58 0.50 11.98
C ASN A 135 -17.69 -0.25 12.74
N THR A 136 -17.29 -0.96 13.80
CA THR A 136 -18.20 -1.73 14.65
C THR A 136 -18.53 -1.01 15.96
N GLU A 137 -17.80 0.07 16.29
CA GLU A 137 -17.97 0.87 17.49
C GLU A 137 -18.89 2.07 17.24
N ASN A 138 -18.70 2.76 16.11
CA ASN A 138 -19.54 3.87 15.68
C ASN A 138 -20.37 3.45 14.45
N THR A 139 -21.63 3.09 14.67
CA THR A 139 -22.55 2.67 13.60
C THR A 139 -22.93 3.78 12.62
N TYR A 140 -22.56 5.03 12.92
CA TYR A 140 -22.77 6.17 12.03
C TYR A 140 -21.59 6.42 11.07
N ASP A 141 -20.45 5.79 11.33
CA ASP A 141 -19.29 5.82 10.44
C ASP A 141 -19.42 4.73 9.39
N LEU A 142 -19.77 5.15 8.17
CA LEU A 142 -20.09 4.26 7.07
C LEU A 142 -18.89 3.96 6.17
N SER A 143 -17.74 4.59 6.42
CA SER A 143 -16.57 4.53 5.55
C SER A 143 -15.91 3.14 5.57
N PRO A 144 -15.38 2.66 4.43
CA PRO A 144 -14.51 1.50 4.40
C PRO A 144 -13.13 1.83 4.98
N TYR A 145 -12.50 0.84 5.61
CA TYR A 145 -11.16 0.93 6.17
C TYR A 145 -10.27 -0.21 5.67
N LEU A 146 -9.02 0.12 5.36
CA LEU A 146 -8.03 -0.92 5.08
C LEU A 146 -7.78 -1.79 6.33
N PRO A 147 -7.40 -3.06 6.13
CA PRO A 147 -7.01 -3.95 7.22
C PRO A 147 -5.64 -3.59 7.82
N PHE A 148 -5.03 -2.47 7.40
CA PHE A 148 -3.75 -1.96 7.87
C PHE A 148 -3.71 -0.43 7.89
N THR A 149 -2.67 0.18 8.49
CA THR A 149 -2.58 1.66 8.63
C THR A 149 -1.24 2.27 8.20
N ASP A 150 -0.34 1.48 7.62
CA ASP A 150 0.93 1.99 7.09
C ASP A 150 0.67 2.91 5.88
N ALA A 151 0.87 4.23 6.03
CA ALA A 151 0.52 5.23 5.01
C ALA A 151 1.25 5.03 3.67
N GLU A 152 2.51 4.59 3.71
CA GLU A 152 3.27 4.31 2.49
C GLU A 152 2.71 3.09 1.73
N LEU A 153 2.24 2.08 2.47
CA LEU A 153 1.62 0.88 1.91
C LEU A 153 0.18 1.13 1.48
N GLU A 154 -0.48 2.15 2.03
CA GLU A 154 -1.77 2.61 1.53
C GLU A 154 -1.62 3.17 0.11
N LEU A 155 -0.55 3.92 -0.13
CA LEU A 155 -0.26 4.49 -1.46
C LEU A 155 0.28 3.45 -2.46
N LEU A 156 1.24 2.61 -2.05
CA LEU A 156 2.01 1.76 -2.98
C LEU A 156 1.72 0.26 -2.84
N GLY A 157 1.09 -0.16 -1.75
CA GLY A 157 0.81 -1.56 -1.47
C GLY A 157 -0.40 -2.09 -2.23
N SER A 158 -0.50 -3.41 -2.26
CA SER A 158 -1.75 -4.10 -2.63
C SER A 158 -2.88 -3.82 -1.63
N ASN A 159 -4.07 -4.35 -1.87
CA ASN A 159 -5.22 -4.18 -0.95
C ASN A 159 -4.98 -4.80 0.45
N GLN A 160 -4.00 -5.69 0.58
CA GLN A 160 -3.55 -6.24 1.87
C GLN A 160 -2.23 -5.60 2.34
N GLY A 161 -1.76 -4.56 1.65
CA GLY A 161 -0.59 -3.75 1.98
C GLY A 161 0.75 -4.41 1.70
N TYR A 162 0.82 -5.33 0.72
CA TYR A 162 2.08 -5.94 0.31
C TYR A 162 2.73 -5.20 -0.86
N LEU A 163 4.05 -5.14 -0.86
CA LEU A 163 4.89 -4.74 -2.00
C LEU A 163 6.22 -5.50 -1.96
N ILE A 164 7.03 -5.39 -3.01
CA ILE A 164 8.34 -6.03 -3.08
C ILE A 164 9.43 -4.97 -3.35
N ILE A 165 10.52 -5.03 -2.60
CA ILE A 165 11.73 -4.21 -2.83
C ILE A 165 12.90 -5.15 -3.13
N GLY A 166 13.42 -5.11 -4.36
CA GLY A 166 14.36 -6.10 -4.86
C GLY A 166 13.73 -7.50 -4.88
N ASN A 167 14.13 -8.33 -3.91
CA ASN A 167 13.58 -9.67 -3.69
C ASN A 167 12.89 -9.80 -2.31
N GLU A 168 12.79 -8.72 -1.55
CA GLU A 168 12.20 -8.72 -0.22
C GLU A 168 10.72 -8.37 -0.29
N VAL A 169 9.88 -9.23 0.30
CA VAL A 169 8.45 -8.96 0.47
C VAL A 169 8.26 -8.06 1.69
N ILE A 170 7.72 -6.87 1.47
CA ILE A 170 7.32 -5.95 2.53
C ILE A 170 5.84 -6.19 2.83
N ALA A 171 5.51 -6.32 4.12
CA ALA A 171 4.15 -6.50 4.61
C ALA A 171 3.80 -5.37 5.60
N PRO A 172 2.51 -5.14 5.89
CA PRO A 172 2.13 -4.13 6.87
C PRO A 172 2.65 -4.45 8.27
N ASN A 173 3.09 -3.40 8.96
CA ASN A 173 3.52 -3.49 10.35
C ASN A 173 2.32 -3.44 11.29
N ASN A 174 1.30 -2.65 10.93
CA ASN A 174 0.11 -2.48 11.74
C ASN A 174 -1.14 -3.01 11.02
N ASN A 175 -1.69 -4.12 11.53
CA ASN A 175 -2.88 -4.77 10.99
C ASN A 175 -4.16 -4.40 11.77
N THR A 176 -4.15 -3.34 12.57
CA THR A 176 -5.36 -2.83 13.23
C THR A 176 -5.89 -1.63 12.46
N PRO A 177 -7.16 -1.62 12.03
CA PRO A 177 -7.73 -0.46 11.36
C PRO A 177 -7.75 0.74 12.31
N ASN A 178 -7.56 1.93 11.76
CA ASN A 178 -7.46 3.18 12.54
C ASN A 178 -8.78 3.62 13.20
N TYR A 179 -9.92 2.96 12.93
CA TYR A 179 -11.17 3.23 13.66
C TYR A 179 -11.21 2.59 15.05
N LYS A 180 -10.37 1.57 15.34
CA LYS A 180 -10.32 0.93 16.66
C LYS A 180 -9.62 1.87 17.64
N TYR A 181 -10.41 2.52 18.48
CA TYR A 181 -9.88 3.41 19.51
C TYR A 181 -9.45 2.56 20.71
N THR A 182 -8.16 2.27 20.87
CA THR A 182 -7.67 1.89 22.21
C THR A 182 -7.72 3.14 23.07
N ALA A 183 -8.78 3.27 23.88
CA ALA A 183 -8.90 4.29 24.89
C ALA A 183 -7.77 4.15 25.92
N THR A 184 -6.62 4.76 25.67
CA THR A 184 -5.74 5.17 26.75
C THR A 184 -6.47 6.28 27.47
N ASN A 185 -6.66 6.13 28.78
CA ASN A 185 -7.27 7.15 29.63
C ASN A 185 -6.48 8.45 29.53
N VAL A 186 -6.87 9.32 28.60
CA VAL A 186 -6.42 10.70 28.49
C VAL A 186 -7.66 11.57 28.54
N ASN A 187 -7.62 12.56 29.43
CA ASN A 187 -8.62 13.61 29.49
C ASN A 187 -8.84 14.16 28.07
N THR A 188 -9.98 13.86 27.47
CA THR A 188 -10.42 14.51 26.24
C THR A 188 -10.69 15.98 26.57
N ARG A 189 -10.24 16.89 25.72
CA ARG A 189 -10.40 18.34 25.91
C ARG A 189 -11.87 18.82 26.00
N ALA A 190 -12.83 17.93 25.75
CA ALA A 190 -14.25 18.13 26.01
C ALA A 190 -14.81 16.87 26.69
N GLY A 191 -15.53 17.08 27.80
CA GLY A 191 -16.14 16.03 28.63
C GLY A 191 -17.61 15.76 28.29
N GLU A 192 -18.08 14.62 28.81
CA GLU A 192 -19.46 14.13 28.96
C GLU A 192 -20.48 14.45 27.85
N PHE A 193 -20.84 13.41 27.10
CA PHE A 193 -21.88 13.41 26.07
C PHE A 193 -23.29 13.47 26.67
N PRO A 194 -24.19 14.34 26.21
CA PRO A 194 -25.63 14.13 26.35
C PRO A 194 -26.10 13.03 25.36
N TYR A 195 -27.13 12.28 25.77
CA TYR A 195 -27.75 11.14 25.08
C TYR A 195 -28.51 11.50 23.77
N ASP A 196 -28.28 12.71 23.24
CA ASP A 196 -28.98 13.29 22.09
C ASP A 196 -27.94 14.00 21.21
N PRO A 197 -27.71 13.57 19.95
CA PRO A 197 -26.55 13.98 19.17
C PRO A 197 -26.65 15.45 18.74
N GLN A 198 -26.12 16.33 19.59
CA GLN A 198 -25.81 17.70 19.22
C GLN A 198 -24.32 17.76 18.86
N TRP A 199 -24.07 17.81 17.54
CA TRP A 199 -22.83 18.15 16.84
C TRP A 199 -21.52 17.95 17.62
N GLN A 200 -20.75 16.92 17.25
CA GLN A 200 -19.33 16.85 17.58
C GLN A 200 -18.48 16.92 16.31
N ALA A 201 -17.66 17.96 16.23
CA ALA A 201 -16.50 17.97 15.35
C ALA A 201 -15.48 16.97 15.91
N LEU A 202 -15.03 16.03 15.09
CA LEU A 202 -13.98 15.08 15.45
C LEU A 202 -12.68 15.85 15.70
N ALA A 203 -12.05 15.59 16.85
CA ALA A 203 -10.82 16.25 17.26
C ALA A 203 -9.63 15.75 16.43
N GLY A 204 -8.96 16.68 15.75
CA GLY A 204 -7.72 16.49 15.00
C GLY A 204 -7.94 16.54 13.50
N ASP A 205 -7.92 17.73 12.90
CA ASP A 205 -7.80 18.01 11.45
C ASP A 205 -8.37 16.97 10.47
N VAL A 206 -9.56 16.43 10.74
CA VAL A 206 -10.31 15.63 9.77
C VAL A 206 -11.06 16.61 8.87
N LEU A 207 -10.31 17.28 7.98
CA LEU A 207 -10.87 18.09 6.91
C LEU A 207 -11.71 17.16 6.01
N GLY A 208 -13.03 17.37 5.98
CA GLY A 208 -13.94 16.75 5.01
C GLY A 208 -15.03 15.84 5.57
N VAL A 209 -15.55 16.07 6.77
CA VAL A 209 -16.76 15.35 7.21
C VAL A 209 -17.99 15.84 6.43
N THR A 210 -18.66 14.96 5.68
CA THR A 210 -19.95 15.28 5.02
C THR A 210 -21.10 14.74 5.87
N ILE A 211 -22.04 15.63 6.23
CA ILE A 211 -23.18 15.30 7.10
C ILE A 211 -24.49 15.57 6.34
N LYS A 212 -25.29 14.52 6.12
CA LYS A 212 -26.63 14.63 5.50
C LYS A 212 -27.64 13.87 6.34
N LYS A 213 -28.60 14.57 6.96
CA LYS A 213 -29.69 13.98 7.77
C LYS A 213 -29.23 12.92 8.81
N GLY A 214 -28.12 13.15 9.52
CA GLY A 214 -27.59 12.20 10.53
C GLY A 214 -26.76 11.04 9.96
N LYS A 215 -26.47 11.05 8.65
CA LYS A 215 -25.48 10.18 8.00
C LYS A 215 -24.14 10.89 8.02
N TYR A 216 -23.06 10.21 8.42
CA TYR A 216 -21.73 10.79 8.54
C TYR A 216 -20.76 10.06 7.61
N ARG A 217 -20.08 10.83 6.77
CA ARG A 217 -18.91 10.38 6.03
C ARG A 217 -17.70 11.12 6.54
N VAL A 218 -16.62 10.42 6.82
CA VAL A 218 -15.29 11.03 6.96
C VAL A 218 -14.64 10.99 5.58
N LEU A 219 -14.51 12.15 4.90
CA LEU A 219 -13.63 12.22 3.73
C LEU A 219 -12.19 12.06 4.23
N ARG A 220 -11.54 11.01 3.76
CA ARG A 220 -10.13 10.79 4.05
C ARG A 220 -9.34 11.69 3.10
N HIS A 221 -8.66 12.69 3.63
CA HIS A 221 -7.50 13.21 2.93
C HIS A 221 -6.44 12.11 2.98
N PHE A 222 -6.09 11.60 1.81
CA PHE A 222 -4.92 10.76 1.64
C PHE A 222 -3.68 11.55 2.08
N TRP A 223 -3.15 11.25 3.28
CA TRP A 223 -2.04 11.96 3.92
C TRP A 223 -0.70 11.54 3.30
N TRP A 224 -0.46 11.92 2.05
CA TRP A 224 0.81 11.77 1.35
C TRP A 224 0.95 12.78 0.22
#